data_AF-A0A7K0CUV7-F1
#
_entry.id   AF-A0A7K0CUV7-F1
#
_cell.length_a   1.000
_cell.length_b   1.000
_cell.length_c   1.000
_cell.angle_alpha   90.00
_cell.angle_beta   90.00
_cell.angle_gamma   90.00
#
_symmetry.space_group_name_H-M   'P 1'
#
loop_
_entity.id
_entity.type
_entity.pdbx_description
1 polymer ?
#
loop_
_entity_poly.entity_id
_entity_poly.type
_entity_poly.pdbx_seq_one_letter_code
_entity_poly.pdbx_strand_id
1 'polypeptide(L)'
;MPLPRALARFNRRVTNPVAGLVAGRMPGLGVLVHRGRKSGRVYHTPVTVFNRDGAYRIALTYGRDVDWLKNILAAGEFELELDGRTIALTDPIVRHDAEVGWAPIGVRQMLHTLSADCFVEAHPAS
;
A
#
# COMPACT_ATOMS: atom_id res chain seq x y z
N MET A 1 8.75 5.34 -16.89
CA MET A 1 7.93 4.29 -17.55
C MET A 1 6.47 4.57 -17.24
N PRO A 2 5.54 4.55 -18.21
CA PRO A 2 4.11 4.61 -17.88
C PRO A 2 3.74 3.35 -17.10
N LEU A 3 2.91 3.51 -16.07
CA LEU A 3 2.37 2.39 -15.29
C LEU A 3 1.78 1.34 -16.22
N PRO A 4 2.01 0.03 -16.00
CA PRO A 4 1.45 -1.02 -16.83
C PRO A 4 -0.06 -0.81 -16.98
N ARG A 5 -0.60 -0.86 -18.20
CA ARG A 5 -2.03 -0.58 -18.47
C ARG A 5 -2.99 -1.43 -17.62
N ALA A 6 -2.56 -2.62 -17.20
CA ALA A 6 -3.29 -3.48 -16.26
C ALA A 6 -3.40 -2.87 -14.86
N LEU A 7 -2.29 -2.30 -14.35
CA LEU A 7 -2.22 -1.60 -13.07
C LEU A 7 -3.03 -0.29 -13.11
N ALA A 8 -2.98 0.45 -14.22
CA ALA A 8 -3.78 1.67 -14.41
C ALA A 8 -5.30 1.38 -14.45
N ARG A 9 -5.72 0.26 -15.06
CA ARG A 9 -7.12 -0.18 -15.07
C ARG A 9 -7.62 -0.65 -13.71
N PHE A 10 -6.77 -1.33 -12.94
CA PHE A 10 -7.13 -1.76 -11.58
C PHE A 10 -7.18 -0.58 -10.61
N ASN A 11 -6.21 0.35 -10.73
CA ASN A 11 -6.23 1.63 -10.01
C ASN A 11 -7.60 2.28 -10.20
N ARG A 12 -8.09 2.41 -11.44
CA ARG A 12 -9.41 3.00 -11.75
C ARG A 12 -10.61 2.27 -11.13
N ARG A 13 -10.53 0.95 -10.88
CA ARG A 13 -11.61 0.16 -10.24
C ARG A 13 -11.62 0.27 -8.72
N VAL A 14 -10.45 0.49 -8.11
CA VAL A 14 -10.30 0.70 -6.65
C VAL A 14 -10.44 2.18 -6.28
N THR A 15 -10.03 3.11 -7.15
CA THR A 15 -10.08 4.56 -6.90
C THR A 15 -11.47 5.18 -7.03
N ASN A 16 -12.40 4.55 -7.77
CA ASN A 16 -13.66 5.20 -8.14
C ASN A 16 -14.87 5.07 -7.19
N PRO A 17 -14.78 4.57 -5.93
CA PRO A 17 -15.87 4.77 -4.97
C PRO A 17 -15.57 5.68 -3.76
N VAL A 18 -14.34 6.17 -3.54
CA VAL A 18 -14.00 6.90 -2.28
C VAL A 18 -13.42 8.30 -2.48
N ALA A 19 -13.23 8.76 -3.72
CA ALA A 19 -12.77 10.12 -4.01
C ALA A 19 -13.66 11.26 -3.43
N GLY A 20 -14.85 10.95 -2.92
CA GLY A 20 -15.84 11.92 -2.45
C GLY A 20 -15.99 12.08 -0.93
N LEU A 21 -15.30 11.32 -0.05
CA LEU A 21 -15.55 11.41 1.39
C LEU A 21 -14.27 11.56 2.23
N VAL A 22 -14.13 12.77 2.79
CA VAL A 22 -13.33 13.18 3.95
C VAL A 22 -11.91 13.70 3.66
N ALA A 23 -11.80 15.02 3.55
CA ALA A 23 -10.52 15.74 3.66
C ALA A 23 -9.78 15.34 4.95
N GLY A 24 -8.54 14.86 4.82
CA GLY A 24 -7.62 14.58 5.93
C GLY A 24 -7.55 13.12 6.44
N ARG A 25 -8.38 12.20 5.95
CA ARG A 25 -8.35 10.75 6.31
C ARG A 25 -8.34 9.81 5.09
N MET A 26 -8.04 10.36 3.92
CA MET A 26 -8.09 9.63 2.65
C MET A 26 -6.92 8.65 2.52
N PRO A 27 -7.13 7.48 1.90
CA PRO A 27 -6.03 6.71 1.33
C PRO A 27 -5.22 7.60 0.39
N GLY A 28 -3.92 7.70 0.63
CA GLY A 28 -2.99 8.31 -0.30
C GLY A 28 -2.67 7.35 -1.44
N LEU A 29 -2.72 7.83 -2.68
CA LEU A 29 -2.13 7.10 -3.80
C LEU A 29 -0.62 7.29 -3.72
N GLY A 30 0.09 6.25 -3.30
CA GLY A 30 1.55 6.27 -3.18
C GLY A 30 2.23 5.38 -4.22
N VAL A 31 3.52 5.62 -4.43
CA VAL A 31 4.39 4.72 -5.19
C VAL A 31 5.36 4.06 -4.22
N LEU A 32 5.23 2.75 -4.05
CA LEU A 32 6.16 1.94 -3.29
C LEU A 32 7.38 1.63 -4.16
N VAL A 33 8.55 2.06 -3.71
CA VAL A 33 9.82 1.82 -4.36
C VAL A 33 10.55 0.72 -3.60
N HIS A 34 10.87 -0.37 -4.31
CA HIS A 34 11.51 -1.55 -3.72
C HIS A 34 12.59 -2.12 -4.62
N ARG A 35 13.49 -2.90 -4.03
CA ARG A 35 14.53 -3.61 -4.75
C ARG A 35 14.19 -5.10 -4.87
N GLY A 36 14.28 -5.64 -6.08
CA GLY A 36 14.06 -7.06 -6.33
C GLY A 36 15.06 -7.92 -5.56
N ARG A 37 14.58 -8.79 -4.67
CA ARG A 37 15.45 -9.65 -3.83
C ARG A 37 16.37 -10.60 -4.62
N LYS A 38 16.01 -10.91 -5.87
CA LYS A 38 16.82 -11.75 -6.77
C LYS A 38 17.62 -10.94 -7.80
N SER A 39 17.03 -9.88 -8.34
CA SER A 39 17.60 -9.13 -9.46
C SER A 39 18.38 -7.89 -9.04
N GLY A 40 18.22 -7.42 -7.80
CA GLY A 40 18.77 -6.15 -7.33
C GLY A 40 18.18 -4.91 -8.02
N ARG A 41 17.23 -5.08 -8.95
CA ARG A 41 16.64 -3.98 -9.73
C ARG A 41 15.64 -3.19 -8.89
N VAL A 42 15.60 -1.86 -9.08
CA VAL A 42 14.60 -0.99 -8.46
C VAL A 42 13.29 -1.06 -9.24
N TYR A 43 12.19 -1.22 -8.52
CA TYR A 43 10.82 -1.30 -9.03
C TYR A 43 9.94 -0.26 -8.35
N HIS A 44 8.98 0.28 -9.09
CA HIS A 44 8.02 1.28 -8.62
C HIS A 44 6.62 0.69 -8.76
N THR A 45 5.92 0.54 -7.63
CA THR A 45 4.63 -0.12 -7.56
C THR A 45 3.60 0.83 -6.96
N PRO A 46 2.60 1.31 -7.72
CA PRO A 46 1.52 2.09 -7.15
C PRO A 46 0.75 1.26 -6.14
N VAL A 47 0.53 1.82 -4.95
CA VAL A 47 -0.17 1.19 -3.85
C VAL A 47 -1.12 2.19 -3.18
N THR A 48 -2.17 1.67 -2.58
CA THR A 48 -3.04 2.46 -1.72
C THR A 48 -2.45 2.46 -0.31
N VAL A 49 -2.16 3.65 0.21
CA VAL A 49 -1.49 3.83 1.50
C VAL A 49 -2.43 4.49 2.48
N PHE A 50 -2.41 4.03 3.72
CA PHE A 50 -3.13 4.61 4.84
C PHE A 50 -2.12 5.01 5.91
N ASN A 51 -2.03 6.30 6.20
CA ASN A 51 -1.24 6.80 7.33
C ASN A 51 -2.18 7.03 8.51
N ARG A 52 -1.88 6.39 9.65
CA ARG A 52 -2.55 6.66 10.91
C ARG A 52 -1.65 6.30 12.09
N ASP A 53 -1.61 7.18 13.09
CA ASP A 53 -0.86 7.01 14.33
C ASP A 53 0.66 6.83 14.09
N GLY A 54 1.20 7.50 13.06
CA GLY A 54 2.62 7.43 12.69
C GLY A 54 3.03 6.14 11.96
N ALA A 55 2.08 5.23 11.71
CA ALA A 55 2.32 4.00 10.95
C ALA A 55 1.74 4.10 9.53
N TYR A 56 2.45 3.52 8.58
CA TYR A 56 2.06 3.42 7.18
C TYR A 56 1.53 2.02 6.92
N ARG A 57 0.28 1.95 6.44
CA ARG A 57 -0.42 0.70 6.15
C ARG A 57 -0.73 0.58 4.67
N ILE A 58 -0.41 -0.57 4.08
CA ILE A 58 -0.64 -0.86 2.67
C ILE A 58 -1.50 -2.12 2.56
N ALA A 59 -2.69 -1.99 1.98
CA ALA A 59 -3.61 -3.11 1.83
C ALA A 59 -3.08 -4.12 0.79
N LEU A 60 -3.15 -5.42 1.11
CA LEU A 60 -2.76 -6.50 0.20
C LEU A 60 -3.93 -6.96 -0.67
N THR A 61 -4.49 -6.04 -1.47
CA THR A 61 -5.67 -6.30 -2.32
C THR A 61 -5.46 -7.39 -3.38
N TYR A 62 -4.21 -7.76 -3.66
CA TYR A 62 -3.85 -8.83 -4.60
C TYR A 62 -3.31 -10.09 -3.89
N GLY A 63 -3.47 -10.15 -2.56
CA GLY A 63 -2.98 -11.23 -1.72
C GLY A 63 -1.52 -11.07 -1.30
N ARG A 64 -1.08 -12.02 -0.46
CA ARG A 64 0.25 -12.05 0.16
C ARG A 64 1.36 -12.55 -0.75
N ASP A 65 1.04 -13.00 -1.97
CA ASP A 65 2.03 -13.63 -2.86
C ASP A 65 2.66 -12.66 -3.88
N VAL A 66 2.33 -11.37 -3.78
CA VAL A 66 2.88 -10.33 -4.65
C VAL A 66 4.38 -10.11 -4.46
N ASP A 67 5.09 -9.90 -5.58
CA ASP A 67 6.55 -9.80 -5.56
C ASP A 67 7.09 -8.61 -4.77
N TRP A 68 6.40 -7.47 -4.82
CA TRP A 68 6.81 -6.29 -4.05
C TRP A 68 6.79 -6.58 -2.55
N LEU A 69 5.81 -7.34 -2.06
CA LEU A 69 5.75 -7.72 -0.65
C LEU A 69 6.94 -8.60 -0.25
N LYS A 70 7.20 -9.64 -1.05
CA LYS A 70 8.34 -10.54 -0.81
C LYS A 70 9.67 -9.79 -0.85
N ASN A 71 9.77 -8.75 -1.67
CA ASN A 71 10.98 -7.93 -1.79
C ASN A 71 11.18 -7.04 -0.56
N ILE A 72 10.16 -6.29 -0.12
CA ILE A 72 10.28 -5.41 1.06
C ILE A 72 10.49 -6.22 2.34
N LEU A 73 9.86 -7.39 2.47
CA LEU A 73 10.07 -8.28 3.63
C LEU A 73 11.49 -8.86 3.65
N ALA A 74 12.08 -9.13 2.49
CA ALA A 74 13.46 -9.61 2.39
C ALA A 74 14.48 -8.49 2.65
N ALA A 75 14.17 -7.25 2.28
CA ALA A 75 15.03 -6.10 2.51
C ALA A 75 14.93 -5.55 3.94
N GLY A 76 13.77 -5.65 4.58
CA GLY A 76 13.47 -5.01 5.87
C GLY A 76 13.20 -3.51 5.77
N GLU A 77 13.30 -2.94 4.57
CA GLU A 77 13.14 -1.51 4.30
C GLU A 77 12.63 -1.29 2.87
N PHE A 78 12.00 -0.13 2.65
CA PHE A 78 11.56 0.33 1.35
C PHE A 78 11.27 1.84 1.38
N GLU A 79 11.09 2.45 0.22
CA GLU A 79 10.71 3.85 0.12
C GLU A 79 9.26 3.97 -0.36
N LEU A 80 8.60 5.01 0.12
CA LEU A 80 7.26 5.36 -0.29
C LEU A 80 7.22 6.81 -0.78
N GLU A 81 6.87 7.00 -2.04
CA GLU A 81 6.55 8.31 -2.59
C GLU A 81 5.07 8.61 -2.36
N LEU A 82 4.78 9.64 -1.56
CA LEU A 82 3.44 10.07 -1.20
C LEU A 82 3.37 11.60 -1.20
N ASP A 83 2.37 12.19 -1.86
CA ASP A 83 2.16 13.65 -1.95
C ASP A 83 3.44 14.43 -2.34
N GLY A 84 4.21 13.87 -3.29
CA GLY A 84 5.47 14.46 -3.77
C GLY A 84 6.64 14.36 -2.79
N ARG A 85 6.51 13.59 -1.70
CA ARG A 85 7.56 13.34 -0.71
C ARG A 85 7.98 11.88 -0.74
N THR A 86 9.27 11.62 -0.59
CA THR A 86 9.80 10.28 -0.39
C THR A 86 10.00 10.03 1.09
N ILE A 87 9.41 8.95 1.61
CA ILE A 87 9.46 8.53 3.00
C ILE A 87 10.16 7.18 3.04
N ALA A 88 11.28 7.11 3.75
CA ALA A 88 11.94 5.84 4.04
C ALA A 88 11.13 5.09 5.12
N LEU A 89 10.75 3.85 4.84
CA LEU A 89 10.00 2.98 5.73
C LEU A 89 10.81 1.73 6.06
N THR A 90 10.71 1.29 7.30
CA THR A 90 11.44 0.15 7.86
C THR A 90 10.50 -0.76 8.63
N ASP A 91 10.99 -1.96 8.95
CA ASP A 91 10.27 -2.99 9.70
C ASP A 91 8.89 -3.33 9.10
N PRO A 92 8.84 -3.76 7.81
CA PRO A 92 7.58 -4.15 7.19
C PRO A 92 7.06 -5.43 7.83
N ILE A 93 5.89 -5.37 8.45
CA ILE A 93 5.23 -6.53 9.07
C ILE A 93 3.87 -6.76 8.41
N VAL A 94 3.62 -8.01 8.00
CA VAL A 94 2.29 -8.42 7.53
C VAL A 94 1.38 -8.63 8.73
N ARG A 95 0.28 -7.89 8.77
CA ARG A 95 -0.78 -8.00 9.76
C ARG A 95 -2.05 -8.51 9.11
N HIS A 96 -2.88 -9.18 9.91
CA HIS A 96 -4.20 -9.63 9.53
C HIS A 96 -5.23 -8.92 10.41
N ASP A 97 -6.18 -8.25 9.80
CA ASP A 97 -7.32 -7.60 10.46
C ASP A 97 -8.55 -7.78 9.58
N ALA A 98 -9.35 -8.80 9.91
CA ALA A 98 -10.56 -9.14 9.18
C ALA A 98 -11.64 -8.04 9.28
N GLU A 99 -11.63 -7.24 10.35
CA GLU A 99 -12.57 -6.13 10.55
C GLU A 99 -12.11 -4.85 9.85
N VAL A 100 -10.86 -4.86 9.35
CA VAL A 100 -10.20 -3.71 8.71
C VAL A 100 -10.38 -2.44 9.57
N GLY A 101 -10.28 -2.59 10.89
CA GLY A 101 -10.59 -1.57 11.88
C GLY A 101 -9.73 -0.32 11.73
N TRP A 102 -8.54 -0.47 11.13
CA TRP A 102 -7.64 0.63 10.80
C TRP A 102 -8.16 1.53 9.67
N ALA A 103 -9.04 1.04 8.77
CA ALA A 103 -9.51 1.79 7.61
C ALA A 103 -10.72 2.69 7.94
N PRO A 104 -10.93 3.80 7.20
CA PRO A 104 -12.17 4.58 7.26
C PRO A 104 -13.40 3.75 6.87
N ILE A 105 -14.58 4.07 7.42
CA ILE A 105 -15.83 3.27 7.24
C ILE A 105 -16.14 2.95 5.77
N GLY A 106 -16.07 3.95 4.87
CA GLY A 106 -16.33 3.73 3.44
C GLY A 106 -15.30 2.83 2.74
N VAL A 107 -14.06 2.81 3.25
CA VAL A 107 -12.98 1.95 2.74
C VAL A 107 -13.12 0.52 3.27
N ARG A 108 -13.57 0.34 4.51
CA ARG A 108 -13.81 -1.00 5.09
C ARG A 108 -14.72 -1.84 4.21
N GLN A 109 -15.85 -1.27 3.78
CA GLN A 109 -16.83 -1.94 2.92
C GLN A 109 -16.19 -2.45 1.61
N MET A 110 -15.29 -1.65 1.01
CA MET A 110 -14.57 -2.04 -0.20
C MET A 110 -13.54 -3.14 0.09
N LEU A 111 -12.78 -3.02 1.16
CA LEU A 111 -11.74 -4.00 1.51
C LEU A 111 -12.32 -5.36 1.89
N HIS A 112 -13.46 -5.39 2.59
CA HIS A 112 -14.23 -6.63 2.81
C HIS A 112 -14.68 -7.26 1.48
N THR A 113 -15.17 -6.46 0.53
CA THR A 113 -15.57 -6.96 -0.80
C THR A 113 -14.39 -7.56 -1.58
N LEU A 114 -13.18 -7.06 -1.34
CA LEU A 114 -11.95 -7.55 -1.95
C LEU A 114 -11.25 -8.66 -1.13
N SER A 115 -11.83 -9.08 0.01
CA SER A 115 -11.23 -10.00 0.99
C SER A 115 -9.78 -9.62 1.33
N ALA A 116 -9.51 -8.32 1.40
CA ALA A 116 -8.20 -7.77 1.69
C ALA A 116 -7.99 -7.69 3.22
N ASP A 117 -8.02 -8.85 3.87
CA ASP A 117 -7.96 -8.97 5.32
C ASP A 117 -6.51 -8.86 5.85
N CYS A 118 -5.54 -8.80 4.94
CA CYS A 118 -4.13 -8.60 5.25
C CYS A 118 -3.64 -7.24 4.75
N PHE A 119 -2.73 -6.64 5.52
CA PHE A 119 -2.04 -5.42 5.16
C PHE A 119 -0.58 -5.48 5.63
N VAL A 120 0.26 -4.65 5.04
CA VAL A 120 1.61 -4.39 5.55
C VAL A 120 1.55 -3.16 6.42
N GLU A 121 2.12 -3.23 7.61
CA GLU A 121 2.41 -2.08 8.47
C GLU A 121 3.92 -1.83 8.47
N ALA A 122 4.33 -0.55 8.37
CA ALA A 122 5.72 -0.13 8.42
C ALA A 122 5.84 1.26 9.05
N HIS A 123 7.04 1.59 9.53
CA HIS A 123 7.31 2.83 10.26
C HIS A 123 8.38 3.68 9.55
N PRO A 124 8.29 5.02 9.62
CA PRO A 124 9.36 5.90 9.15
C PRO A 124 10.70 5.53 9.78
N ALA A 125 11.76 5.50 8.96
CA ALA A 125 13.12 5.44 9.47
C ALA A 125 13.37 6.67 10.36
N SER A 126 13.85 6.43 11.59
CA SER A 126 14.21 7.48 12.56
C SER A 126 15.62 8.02 12.31
#